data_AF-A0A9W7XRC0-F1
#
_entry.id   AF-A0A9W7XRC0-F1
#
_cell.length_a   1.000
_cell.length_b   1.000
_cell.length_c   1.000
_cell.angle_alpha   90.00
_cell.angle_beta   90.00
_cell.angle_gamma   90.00
#
_symmetry.space_group_name_H-M   'P 1'
#
loop_
_entity.id
_entity.type
_entity.pdbx_description
1 polymer ?
#
loop_
_entity_poly.entity_id
_entity_poly.type
_entity_poly.pdbx_seq_one_letter_code
_entity_poly.pdbx_strand_id
1 'polypeptide(L)'
;MLVGMITQSKDGLVAIHDGKPALFHEYEILCAGKGASFKWVEVTGRFKPGDIKDVRPLQYGTEKSGEALYVAKTTIHGREYVGKVSTKSKVMRFPHKGSEDKAKSYFVLCED
;
A
#
# COMPACT_ATOMS: atom_id res chain seq x y z
N MET A 1 2.75 12.41 0.48
CA MET A 1 1.80 11.49 1.14
C MET A 1 2.31 10.07 0.96
N LEU A 2 2.37 9.27 2.03
CA LEU A 2 2.88 7.90 2.02
C LEU A 2 1.82 6.95 2.55
N VAL A 3 1.80 5.71 2.05
CA VAL A 3 0.90 4.66 2.52
C VAL A 3 1.68 3.74 3.47
N GLY A 4 1.05 3.39 4.59
CA GLY A 4 1.61 2.51 5.60
C GLY A 4 0.54 1.85 6.45
N MET A 5 0.96 1.29 7.58
CA MET A 5 0.07 0.64 8.54
C MET A 5 0.23 1.24 9.94
N ILE A 6 -0.87 1.35 10.68
CA ILE A 6 -0.83 1.67 12.11
C ILE A 6 -0.43 0.39 12.84
N THR A 7 0.54 0.49 13.75
CA THR A 7 0.90 -0.65 14.61
C THR A 7 0.71 -0.27 16.06
N GLN A 8 -0.06 -1.08 16.80
CA GLN A 8 -0.33 -0.86 18.23
C GLN A 8 0.96 -0.76 19.07
N SER A 9 2.03 -1.44 18.65
CA SER A 9 3.31 -1.44 19.36
C SER A 9 4.14 -0.16 19.20
N LYS A 10 3.81 0.72 18.24
CA LYS A 10 4.63 1.89 17.90
C LYS A 10 3.91 3.22 18.06
N ASP A 11 2.63 3.19 18.44
CA ASP A 11 1.78 4.37 18.64
C ASP A 11 1.87 5.38 17.47
N GLY A 12 1.67 4.87 16.25
CA GLY A 12 1.72 5.70 15.04
C GLY A 12 1.65 4.90 13.74
N LEU A 13 1.68 5.65 12.63
CA LEU A 13 1.77 5.13 11.27
C LEU A 13 3.21 4.71 10.96
N VAL A 14 3.42 3.48 10.53
CA VAL A 14 4.70 3.02 9.97
C VAL A 14 4.54 2.89 8.45
N ALA A 15 5.35 3.64 7.70
CA ALA A 15 5.35 3.63 6.24
C ALA A 15 6.76 3.47 5.68
N ILE A 16 6.88 2.96 4.45
CA ILE A 16 8.16 2.87 3.75
C ILE A 16 8.49 4.20 3.07
N HIS A 17 9.58 4.84 3.50
CA HIS A 17 10.11 6.09 2.96
C HIS A 17 11.61 5.95 2.65
N ASP A 18 12.04 6.32 1.44
CA ASP A 18 13.45 6.20 1.02
C ASP A 18 14.07 4.82 1.30
N GLY A 19 13.29 3.75 1.09
CA GLY A 19 13.73 2.37 1.29
C GLY A 19 13.79 1.88 2.73
N LYS A 20 13.30 2.67 3.70
CA LYS A 20 13.31 2.33 5.13
C LYS A 20 11.95 2.57 5.79
N PRO A 21 11.57 1.78 6.81
CA PRO A 21 10.43 2.13 7.64
C PRO A 21 10.66 3.43 8.40
N ALA A 22 9.68 4.33 8.34
CA ALA A 22 9.64 5.56 9.13
C ALA A 22 8.34 5.59 9.95
N LEU A 23 8.43 6.12 11.17
CA LEU A 23 7.30 6.30 12.09
C LEU A 23 6.78 7.74 11.98
N PHE A 24 5.47 7.89 11.88
CA PHE A 24 4.78 9.17 11.81
C PHE A 24 3.69 9.23 12.89
N HIS A 25 3.63 10.34 13.62
CA HIS A 25 2.61 10.58 14.64
C HIS A 25 1.48 11.50 14.15
N GLU A 26 1.71 12.22 13.06
CA GLU A 26 0.67 12.91 12.31
C GLU A 26 0.40 12.13 11.02
N TYR A 27 -0.85 11.72 10.85
CA TYR A 27 -1.26 10.90 9.72
C TYR A 27 -2.77 11.02 9.50
N GLU A 28 -3.19 10.62 8.31
CA GLU A 28 -4.60 10.51 7.93
C GLU A 28 -4.98 9.02 7.83
N ILE A 29 -6.22 8.69 8.17
CA ILE A 29 -6.76 7.35 8.06
C ILE A 29 -7.76 7.32 6.91
N LEU A 30 -7.61 6.35 6.01
CA LEU A 30 -8.61 6.10 4.98
C LEU A 30 -9.86 5.49 5.61
N CYS A 31 -10.95 6.25 5.61
CA CYS A 31 -12.25 5.81 6.10
C CYS A 31 -13.23 5.68 4.93
N ALA A 32 -13.95 4.57 4.85
CA ALA A 32 -15.03 4.42 3.87
C ALA A 32 -16.23 5.27 4.30
N GLY A 33 -16.52 6.33 3.55
CA GLY A 33 -17.73 7.13 3.71
C GLY A 33 -18.98 6.37 3.23
N LYS A 34 -20.17 6.90 3.57
CA LYS A 34 -21.44 6.32 3.11
C LYS A 34 -21.48 6.29 1.58
N GLY A 35 -21.62 5.11 0.99
CA GLY A 35 -21.66 4.90 -0.46
C GLY A 35 -20.28 4.71 -1.12
N ALA A 36 -19.17 4.82 -0.38
CA ALA A 36 -17.86 4.43 -0.89
C ALA A 36 -17.74 2.90 -0.92
N SER A 37 -17.25 2.36 -2.03
CA SER A 37 -17.03 0.94 -2.24
C SER A 37 -15.57 0.73 -2.59
N PHE A 38 -14.91 -0.13 -1.82
CA PHE A 38 -13.52 -0.50 -2.04
C PHE A 38 -13.39 -2.01 -2.22
N LYS A 39 -12.52 -2.42 -3.13
CA LYS A 39 -12.23 -3.83 -3.43
C LYS A 39 -10.73 -4.07 -3.42
N TRP A 40 -10.32 -5.20 -2.85
CA TRP A 40 -8.95 -5.69 -2.94
C TRP A 40 -8.84 -6.57 -4.18
N VAL A 41 -8.05 -6.13 -5.17
CA VAL A 41 -7.81 -6.87 -6.40
C VAL A 41 -6.45 -7.55 -6.32
N GLU A 42 -6.41 -8.86 -6.53
CA GLU A 42 -5.17 -9.62 -6.49
C GLU A 42 -4.26 -9.25 -7.66
N VAL A 43 -2.96 -9.10 -7.36
CA VAL A 43 -1.91 -8.83 -8.33
C VAL A 43 -0.73 -9.73 -8.01
N THR A 44 -0.23 -10.42 -9.04
CA THR A 44 1.04 -11.15 -8.95
C THR A 44 2.06 -10.55 -9.91
N GLY A 45 3.19 -10.11 -9.37
CA GLY A 45 4.30 -9.51 -10.12
C GLY A 45 4.11 -8.02 -10.39
N ARG A 46 4.39 -7.60 -11.64
CA ARG A 46 4.38 -6.19 -12.02
C ARG A 46 2.98 -5.62 -11.93
N PHE A 47 2.84 -4.52 -11.20
CA PHE A 47 1.59 -3.78 -11.16
C PHE A 47 1.36 -3.04 -12.48
N LYS A 48 0.26 -3.35 -13.15
CA LYS A 48 -0.19 -2.68 -14.37
C LYS A 48 -1.65 -2.25 -14.16
N PRO A 49 -1.92 -0.96 -13.88
CA PRO A 49 -3.28 -0.49 -13.64
C PRO A 49 -4.27 -0.87 -14.74
N GLY A 50 -3.83 -0.89 -16.01
CA GLY A 50 -4.67 -1.27 -17.16
C GLY A 50 -5.11 -2.73 -17.20
N ASP A 51 -4.52 -3.61 -16.38
CA ASP A 51 -4.96 -5.01 -16.26
C ASP A 51 -6.18 -5.15 -15.31
N ILE A 52 -6.43 -4.13 -14.47
CA ILE A 52 -7.58 -4.07 -13.56
C ILE A 52 -8.76 -3.46 -14.32
N LYS A 53 -9.85 -4.22 -14.43
CA LYS A 53 -11.08 -3.81 -15.11
C LYS A 53 -12.15 -3.44 -14.08
N ASP A 54 -13.10 -2.61 -14.50
CA ASP A 54 -14.33 -2.25 -13.76
C ASP A 54 -14.14 -1.43 -12.48
N VAL A 55 -12.92 -1.33 -11.95
CA VAL A 55 -12.57 -0.52 -10.78
C VAL A 55 -11.27 0.26 -11.01
N ARG A 56 -11.10 1.36 -10.29
CA ARG A 56 -9.92 2.21 -10.36
C ARG A 56 -8.98 1.94 -9.18
N PRO A 57 -7.69 1.64 -9.41
CA PRO A 57 -6.73 1.54 -8.33
C PRO A 57 -6.58 2.84 -7.56
N LEU A 58 -6.65 2.78 -6.24
CA LEU A 58 -6.55 3.96 -5.38
C LEU A 58 -5.11 4.47 -5.34
N GLN A 59 -4.86 5.55 -6.07
CA GLN A 59 -3.59 6.26 -6.05
C GLN A 59 -3.51 7.14 -4.81
N TYR A 60 -2.52 6.91 -3.96
CA TYR A 60 -2.30 7.65 -2.72
C TYR A 60 -0.82 8.04 -2.61
N GLY A 61 -0.51 9.18 -3.22
CA GLY A 61 0.83 9.78 -3.21
C GLY A 61 1.66 9.52 -4.46
N THR A 62 2.90 9.99 -4.37
CA THR A 62 3.85 10.01 -5.49
C THR A 62 5.25 9.81 -4.93
N GLU A 63 6.07 9.01 -5.60
CA GLU A 63 7.51 8.96 -5.34
C GLU A 63 8.15 10.31 -5.68
N LYS A 64 9.36 10.57 -5.15
CA LYS A 64 10.16 11.76 -5.50
C LYS A 64 10.39 11.92 -7.01
N SER A 65 10.37 10.81 -7.74
CA SER A 65 10.52 10.77 -9.20
C SER A 65 9.25 11.17 -9.97
N GLY A 66 8.14 11.47 -9.29
CA GLY A 66 6.84 11.72 -9.92
C GLY A 66 6.02 10.47 -10.22
N GLU A 67 6.48 9.28 -9.82
CA GLU A 67 5.75 8.03 -10.04
C GLU A 67 4.60 7.85 -9.04
N ALA A 68 3.40 7.55 -9.55
CA ALA A 68 2.21 7.28 -8.75
C ALA A 68 2.40 6.08 -7.81
N LEU A 69 1.94 6.25 -6.57
CA LEU A 69 1.90 5.20 -5.56
C LEU A 69 0.48 4.76 -5.29
N TYR A 70 0.30 3.46 -5.06
CA TYR A 70 -1.00 2.83 -4.85
C TYR A 70 -1.00 2.06 -3.55
N VAL A 71 -2.17 1.99 -2.90
CA VAL A 71 -2.36 1.25 -1.67
C VAL A 71 -2.33 -0.25 -1.97
N ALA A 72 -1.45 -0.98 -1.27
CA ALA A 72 -1.32 -2.43 -1.44
C ALA A 72 -1.30 -3.15 -0.10
N LYS A 73 -1.72 -4.41 -0.08
CA LYS A 73 -1.57 -5.30 1.08
C LYS A 73 -1.09 -6.69 0.70
N THR A 74 -0.47 -7.38 1.65
CA THR A 74 -0.15 -8.81 1.56
C THR A 74 -0.37 -9.49 2.91
N THR A 75 -0.39 -10.82 2.91
CA THR A 75 -0.51 -11.63 4.12
C THR A 75 0.73 -12.48 4.28
N ILE A 76 1.41 -12.36 5.42
CA ILE A 76 2.60 -13.15 5.77
C ILE A 76 2.31 -13.85 7.09
N HIS A 77 2.36 -15.19 7.09
CA HIS A 77 2.04 -16.03 8.26
C HIS A 77 0.71 -15.67 8.95
N GLY A 78 -0.34 -15.43 8.17
CA GLY A 78 -1.68 -15.09 8.68
C GLY A 78 -1.86 -13.65 9.16
N ARG A 79 -0.81 -12.81 9.08
CA ARG A 79 -0.89 -11.38 9.41
C ARG A 79 -0.90 -10.52 8.15
N GLU A 80 -1.80 -9.54 8.13
CA GLU A 80 -1.86 -8.55 7.05
C GLU A 80 -0.83 -7.43 7.23
N TYR A 81 -0.25 -7.02 6.12
CA TYR A 81 0.68 -5.89 6.03
C TYR A 81 0.22 -4.96 4.92
N VAL A 82 0.04 -3.68 5.26
CA VAL A 82 -0.31 -2.63 4.31
C VAL A 82 0.94 -1.83 3.95
N GLY A 83 1.04 -1.48 2.68
CA GLY A 83 2.15 -0.71 2.16
C GLY A 83 1.82 -0.12 0.79
N LYS A 84 2.82 -0.03 -0.07
CA LYS A 84 2.72 0.68 -1.35
C LYS A 84 3.22 -0.14 -2.53
N VAL A 85 2.67 0.15 -3.70
CA VAL A 85 3.19 -0.34 -4.99
C VAL A 85 3.19 0.80 -6.02
N SER A 86 4.05 0.69 -7.02
CA SER A 86 4.17 1.62 -8.14
C SER A 86 4.11 0.84 -9.46
N THR A 87 3.78 1.50 -10.58
CA THR A 87 3.62 0.84 -11.88
C THR A 87 4.95 0.31 -12.46
N LYS A 88 6.09 0.88 -12.05
CA LYS A 88 7.42 0.37 -12.39
C LYS A 88 7.86 -0.77 -11.48
N SER A 89 7.19 -1.01 -10.35
CA SER A 89 7.54 -2.07 -9.40
C SER A 89 7.03 -3.45 -9.83
N LYS A 90 7.78 -4.49 -9.47
CA LYS A 90 7.41 -5.91 -9.63
C LYS A 90 6.86 -6.54 -8.34
N VAL A 91 6.80 -5.75 -7.28
CA VAL A 91 6.48 -6.15 -5.91
C VAL A 91 5.82 -4.99 -5.17
N MET A 92 4.96 -5.28 -4.21
CA MET A 92 4.64 -4.30 -3.18
C MET A 92 5.78 -4.19 -2.15
N ARG A 93 5.85 -3.06 -1.45
CA ARG A 93 6.77 -2.83 -0.32
C ARG A 93 5.98 -2.50 0.93
N PHE A 94 6.37 -3.09 2.05
CA PHE A 94 5.71 -2.89 3.34
C PHE A 94 6.72 -2.95 4.49
N PRO A 95 6.41 -2.34 5.64
CA PRO A 95 7.25 -2.42 6.82
C PRO A 95 7.06 -3.78 7.52
N HIS A 96 8.16 -4.48 7.79
CA HIS A 96 8.14 -5.75 8.51
C HIS A 96 9.40 -5.90 9.37
N LYS A 97 9.23 -6.20 10.66
CA LYS A 97 10.33 -6.41 11.63
C LYS A 97 11.40 -5.30 11.63
N GLY A 98 11.01 -4.06 11.37
CA GLY A 98 11.92 -2.90 11.36
C GLY A 98 12.67 -2.67 10.05
N SER A 99 12.40 -3.46 9.00
CA SER A 99 12.96 -3.28 7.66
C SER A 99 11.87 -3.13 6.58
N GLU A 100 12.27 -2.70 5.39
CA GLU A 100 11.45 -2.84 4.18
C GLU A 100 11.44 -4.30 3.76
N ASP A 101 10.26 -4.84 3.52
CA ASP A 101 10.06 -6.17 2.96
C ASP A 101 9.19 -6.09 1.70
N LYS A 102 9.21 -7.16 0.89
CA LYS A 102 8.66 -7.19 -0.47
C LYS A 102 7.85 -8.45 -0.72
N ALA A 103 6.70 -8.30 -1.36
CA ALA A 103 5.87 -9.42 -1.79
C ALA A 103 5.54 -9.34 -3.29
N LYS A 104 5.68 -10.46 -3.99
CA LYS A 104 5.29 -10.59 -5.41
C LYS A 104 3.80 -10.82 -5.58
N SER A 105 3.16 -11.50 -4.65
CA SER A 105 1.71 -11.69 -4.61
C SER A 105 1.14 -10.79 -3.53
N TYR A 106 0.24 -9.91 -3.94
CA TYR A 106 -0.33 -8.86 -3.12
C TYR A 106 -1.69 -8.47 -3.67
N PHE A 107 -2.38 -7.58 -2.96
CA PHE A 107 -3.63 -6.98 -3.40
C PHE A 107 -3.45 -5.48 -3.53
N VAL A 108 -4.13 -4.87 -4.48
CA VAL A 108 -4.23 -3.43 -4.64
C VAL A 108 -5.63 -2.98 -4.27
N LEU A 109 -5.72 -1.92 -3.45
CA LEU A 109 -7.02 -1.34 -3.11
C LEU A 109 -7.54 -0.56 -4.31
N CYS A 110 -8.76 -0.86 -4.72
CA CYS A 110 -9.45 -0.20 -5.82
C CYS A 110 -10.79 0.36 -5.34
N GLU A 111 -11.25 1.42 -5.98
CA GLU A 111 -12.56 2.04 -5.79
C GLU A 111 -13.40 1.88 -7.07
N ASP A 112 -14.72 1.88 -6.91
CA ASP A 112 -15.65 1.91 -8.06
C ASP A 112 -15.64 3.28 -8.78
#